data_AF-A0A229RDZ6-F1
#
_entry.id   AF-A0A229RDZ6-F1
#
_cell.length_a   1.000
_cell.length_b   1.000
_cell.length_c   1.000
_cell.angle_alpha   90.00
_cell.angle_beta   90.00
_cell.angle_gamma   90.00
#
_symmetry.space_group_name_H-M   'P 1'
#
loop_
_entity.id
_entity.type
_entity.pdbx_description
1 polymer ?
#
loop_
_entity_poly.entity_id
_entity_poly.type
_entity_poly.pdbx_seq_one_letter_code
_entity_poly.pdbx_strand_id
1 'polypeptide(L)'
;MEGSALADTGPVTPHAWCAHPDGTAEDPTWNDPGLAYLGIAFTPEYLAEFEARRGTVTVLFDQHLDDMRFLREGLPQAAIADIGVPHTI
;
A
#
# COMPACT_ATOMS: atom_id res chain seq x y z
N MET A 1 -3.59 -0.82 -0.08
CA MET A 1 -2.24 -1.34 -0.40
C MET A 1 -1.30 -0.15 -0.53
N GLU A 2 -0.07 -0.27 -0.04
CA GLU A 2 1.01 0.68 -0.37
C GLU A 2 2.10 -0.02 -1.14
N GLY A 3 2.62 0.63 -2.18
CA GLY A 3 3.76 0.10 -2.92
C GLY A 3 4.00 0.89 -4.19
N SER A 4 4.03 0.22 -5.32
CA SER A 4 4.25 0.86 -6.61
C SER A 4 3.31 0.39 -7.70
N ALA A 5 3.00 1.29 -8.63
CA ALA A 5 2.24 1.01 -9.83
C ALA A 5 3.09 1.31 -11.08
N LEU A 6 2.94 0.49 -12.11
CA LEU A 6 3.49 0.71 -13.43
C LEU A 6 2.43 1.42 -14.29
N ALA A 7 2.67 2.69 -14.63
CA ALA A 7 1.81 3.41 -15.56
C ALA A 7 2.05 2.97 -17.00
N ASP A 8 1.05 3.15 -17.86
CA ASP A 8 1.17 2.97 -19.32
C ASP A 8 2.17 3.95 -19.97
N THR A 9 2.32 5.13 -19.35
CA THR A 9 3.09 6.27 -19.83
C THR A 9 4.57 6.25 -19.42
N GLY A 10 5.02 5.30 -18.59
CA GLY A 10 6.44 5.22 -18.25
C GLY A 10 6.79 4.51 -16.94
N PRO A 11 7.61 5.12 -16.06
CA PRO A 11 8.29 4.40 -14.98
C PRO A 11 7.35 3.97 -13.86
N VAL A 12 7.81 2.97 -13.11
CA VAL A 12 7.20 2.55 -11.84
C VAL A 12 7.25 3.71 -10.84
N THR A 13 6.12 4.04 -10.22
CA THR A 13 5.99 5.13 -9.23
C THR A 13 5.44 4.60 -7.91
N PRO A 14 5.84 5.18 -6.75
CA PRO A 14 5.11 4.99 -5.50
C PRO A 14 3.63 5.28 -5.70
N HIS A 15 2.76 4.39 -5.21
CA HIS A 15 1.33 4.46 -5.45
C HIS A 15 0.54 3.74 -4.36
N ALA A 16 -0.73 4.13 -4.17
CA ALA A 16 -1.66 3.47 -3.28
C ALA A 16 -2.90 3.01 -4.06
N TRP A 17 -3.36 1.79 -3.79
CA TRP A 17 -4.51 1.16 -4.46
C TRP A 17 -5.17 0.12 -3.54
N CYS A 18 -6.33 -0.39 -3.92
CA CYS A 18 -7.00 -1.48 -3.24
C CYS A 18 -6.92 -2.75 -4.09
N ALA A 19 -6.58 -3.89 -3.49
CA ALA A 19 -6.62 -5.18 -4.17
C ALA A 19 -7.93 -5.91 -3.82
N HIS A 20 -8.53 -6.57 -4.82
CA HIS A 20 -9.69 -7.42 -4.64
C HIS A 20 -9.30 -8.90 -4.54
N PRO A 21 -10.13 -9.75 -3.89
CA PRO A 21 -9.87 -11.20 -3.79
C PRO A 21 -9.78 -11.93 -5.13
N ASP A 22 -10.34 -11.38 -6.20
CA ASP A 22 -10.28 -11.95 -7.56
C ASP A 22 -9.00 -11.58 -8.32
N GLY A 23 -8.07 -10.85 -7.68
CA GLY A 23 -6.81 -10.42 -8.27
C GLY A 23 -6.90 -9.11 -9.05
N THR A 24 -8.07 -8.46 -9.09
CA THR A 24 -8.21 -7.12 -9.66
C THR A 24 -7.77 -6.03 -8.66
N ALA A 25 -7.53 -4.82 -9.16
CA ALA A 25 -7.16 -3.67 -8.34
C ALA A 25 -8.11 -2.50 -8.61
N GLU A 26 -8.51 -1.80 -7.55
CA GLU A 26 -9.21 -0.53 -7.59
C GLU A 26 -8.22 0.60 -7.31
N ASP A 27 -8.08 1.49 -8.27
CA ASP A 27 -7.19 2.65 -8.23
C ASP A 27 -7.95 3.89 -8.71
N PRO A 28 -8.44 4.74 -7.79
CA PRO A 28 -9.20 5.93 -8.16
C PRO A 28 -8.32 7.09 -8.61
N THR A 29 -6.99 6.93 -8.66
CA THR A 29 -6.04 8.02 -8.91
C THR A 29 -5.89 8.34 -10.40
N TRP A 30 -5.94 7.31 -11.25
CA TRP A 30 -5.73 7.43 -12.70
C TRP A 30 -7.03 7.20 -13.47
N ASN A 31 -7.17 7.86 -14.61
CA ASN A 31 -8.33 7.66 -15.50
C ASN A 31 -8.31 6.27 -16.14
N ASP A 32 -7.11 5.78 -16.48
CA ASP A 32 -6.86 4.43 -16.97
C ASP A 32 -6.07 3.65 -15.90
N PRO A 33 -6.39 2.36 -15.67
CA PRO A 33 -5.68 1.56 -14.69
C PRO A 33 -4.22 1.35 -15.09
N GLY A 34 -3.35 1.23 -14.08
CA GLY A 34 -1.96 0.85 -14.27
C GLY A 34 -1.81 -0.55 -14.88
N LEU A 35 -0.70 -0.76 -15.57
CA LEU A 35 -0.37 -2.04 -16.21
C LEU A 35 -0.07 -3.14 -15.19
N ALA A 36 0.49 -2.77 -14.05
CA ALA A 36 0.82 -3.68 -12.96
C ALA A 36 0.92 -2.94 -11.62
N TYR A 37 0.67 -3.68 -10.54
CA TYR A 37 0.69 -3.17 -9.17
C TYR A 37 1.49 -4.13 -8.27
N LEU A 38 2.38 -3.60 -7.42
CA LEU A 38 3.19 -4.39 -6.49
C LEU A 38 3.31 -3.67 -5.16
N GLY A 39 2.80 -4.27 -4.08
CA GLY A 39 2.80 -3.61 -2.78
C GLY A 39 2.44 -4.53 -1.62
N ILE A 40 2.36 -3.91 -0.44
CA ILE A 40 2.07 -4.56 0.82
C ILE A 40 0.62 -4.26 1.21
N ALA A 41 -0.08 -5.32 1.60
CA ALA A 41 -1.44 -5.24 2.13
C ALA A 41 -1.41 -4.91 3.62
N PHE A 42 -2.34 -4.05 4.06
CA PHE A 42 -2.52 -3.72 5.46
C PHE A 42 -3.80 -4.34 6.01
N THR A 43 -3.80 -4.65 7.30
CA THR A 43 -4.97 -5.19 8.00
C THR A 43 -6.08 -4.14 8.11
N PRO A 44 -7.36 -4.54 8.03
CA PRO A 44 -8.50 -3.62 8.24
C PRO A 44 -8.41 -2.87 9.58
N GLU A 45 -7.93 -3.53 10.63
CA GLU A 45 -7.78 -2.93 11.96
C GLU A 45 -6.76 -1.80 11.96
N TYR A 46 -5.63 -1.98 11.27
CA TYR A 46 -4.61 -0.95 11.13
C TYR A 46 -5.09 0.24 10.31
N LEU A 47 -5.83 -0.03 9.22
CA LEU A 47 -6.44 1.01 8.40
C LEU A 47 -7.44 1.84 9.22
N ALA A 48 -8.33 1.18 9.96
CA ALA A 48 -9.33 1.86 10.80
C ALA A 48 -8.68 2.73 11.89
N GLU A 49 -7.60 2.26 12.52
CA GLU A 49 -6.85 3.05 13.49
C GLU A 49 -6.19 4.27 12.83
N PHE A 50 -5.63 4.10 11.62
CA PHE A 50 -5.00 5.19 10.88
C PHE A 50 -6.01 6.24 10.44
N GLU A 51 -7.16 5.82 9.90
CA GLU A 51 -8.28 6.68 9.53
C GLU A 51 -8.82 7.46 10.73
N ALA A 52 -8.99 6.81 11.89
CA ALA A 52 -9.44 7.47 13.12
C ALA A 52 -8.48 8.59 13.58
N ARG A 53 -7.18 8.46 13.29
CA ARG A 53 -6.15 9.47 13.64
C ARG A 53 -6.07 10.61 12.62
N ARG A 54 -6.24 10.33 11.32
CA ARG A 54 -5.96 11.27 10.21
C ARG A 54 -7.23 11.85 9.56
N GLY A 55 -8.40 11.28 9.81
CA GLY A 55 -9.70 11.81 9.40
C GLY A 55 -10.07 11.61 7.93
N THR A 56 -9.26 10.91 7.15
CA THR A 56 -9.49 10.60 5.73
C THR A 56 -8.97 9.22 5.36
N VAL A 57 -9.50 8.66 4.26
CA VAL A 57 -8.97 7.46 3.58
C VAL A 57 -7.82 7.94 2.69
N THR A 58 -6.58 7.66 3.06
CA THR A 58 -5.39 8.24 2.41
C THR A 58 -4.22 7.27 2.40
N VAL A 59 -3.28 7.54 1.49
CA VAL A 59 -1.88 7.09 1.51
C VAL A 59 -1.39 6.97 2.96
N LEU A 60 -1.05 5.74 3.36
CA LEU A 60 -0.56 5.34 4.68
C LEU A 60 0.93 5.65 4.85
N PHE A 61 1.65 5.76 3.72
CA PHE A 61 3.07 6.03 3.67
C PHE A 61 3.41 7.10 2.64
N ASP A 62 3.90 8.23 3.11
CA ASP A 62 4.53 9.24 2.26
C ASP A 62 6.00 9.35 2.64
N GLN A 63 6.89 8.94 1.74
CA GLN A 63 8.35 8.97 2.00
C GLN A 63 8.89 10.36 2.34
N HIS A 64 8.24 11.43 1.86
CA HIS A 64 8.65 12.81 2.06
C HIS A 64 8.06 13.39 3.35
N LEU A 65 6.76 13.16 3.59
CA LEU A 65 6.05 13.75 4.73
C LEU A 65 6.19 12.92 6.01
N ASP A 66 6.44 11.62 5.90
CA ASP A 66 6.49 10.68 7.01
C ASP A 66 7.95 10.23 7.32
N ASP A 67 8.97 11.02 6.90
CA ASP A 67 10.41 10.86 7.22
C ASP A 67 10.92 9.41 7.11
N MET A 68 10.51 8.72 6.03
CA MET A 68 10.86 7.31 5.80
C MET A 68 10.52 6.37 6.97
N ARG A 69 9.51 6.70 7.79
CA ARG A 69 9.17 6.02 9.05
C ARG A 69 9.15 4.50 8.94
N PHE A 70 8.41 3.94 7.99
CA PHE A 70 8.34 2.47 7.83
C PHE A 70 9.65 1.82 7.41
N LEU A 71 10.52 2.53 6.66
CA LEU A 71 11.83 2.02 6.28
C LEU A 71 12.85 2.12 7.42
N ARG A 72 12.66 3.06 8.35
CA ARG A 72 13.53 3.28 9.51
C ARG A 72 13.14 2.46 10.73
N GLU A 73 11.84 2.43 11.03
CA GLU A 73 11.27 1.85 12.25
C GLU A 73 10.65 0.47 12.00
N GLY A 74 10.44 0.11 10.74
CA GLY A 74 9.70 -1.08 10.35
C GLY A 74 8.19 -0.87 10.36
N LEU A 75 7.48 -1.93 10.00
CA LEU A 75 6.02 -1.99 10.03
C LEU A 75 5.57 -2.58 11.37
N PRO A 76 4.51 -2.05 12.01
CA PRO A 76 3.95 -2.66 13.20
C PRO A 76 3.52 -4.11 12.93
N GLN A 77 3.71 -5.01 13.90
CA GLN A 77 3.49 -6.44 13.71
C GLN A 77 2.06 -6.79 13.23
N ALA A 78 1.05 -6.07 13.72
CA ALA A 78 -0.35 -6.28 13.35
C ALA A 78 -0.78 -5.45 12.12
N ALA A 79 0.13 -4.67 11.51
CA ALA A 79 -0.21 -3.79 10.41
C ALA A 79 -0.32 -4.51 9.07
N ILE A 80 0.47 -5.56 8.85
CA ILE A 80 0.55 -6.25 7.56
C ILE A 80 -0.49 -7.37 7.52
N ALA A 81 -1.28 -7.43 6.44
CA ALA A 81 -2.18 -8.57 6.21
C ALA A 81 -1.37 -9.86 6.00
N ASP A 82 -1.99 -11.02 6.15
CA ASP A 82 -1.28 -12.29 5.93
C ASP A 82 -0.80 -12.40 4.47
N ILE A 83 0.53 -12.36 4.30
CA ILE A 83 1.23 -12.50 3.01
C ILE A 83 2.12 -13.77 3.00
N GLY A 84 1.90 -14.67 3.96
CA GLY A 84 2.74 -15.85 4.18
C GLY A 84 3.98 -15.56 5.03
N VAL A 85 4.84 -16.58 5.14
CA VAL A 85 6.05 -16.54 5.97
C VAL A 85 7.30 -16.79 5.11
N PRO A 86 8.45 -16.17 5.45
CA PRO A 86 9.70 -16.45 4.77
C PRO A 86 10.03 -17.95 4.78
N HIS A 87 10.30 -18.51 3.60
CA HIS A 87 10.78 -19.88 3.50
C HIS A 87 12.25 -19.93 3.92
N THR A 88 12.56 -20.70 4.96
CA THR A 88 13.94 -20.94 5.40
C THR A 88 14.52 -22.10 4.61
N ILE A 89 15.64 -21.86 3.93
CA ILE A 89 16.43 -22.87 3.20
C ILE A 89 17.53 -23.39 4.11
#